data_AF-A0A924XQC3-F1
#
_entry.id   AF-A0A924XQC3-F1
#
_cell.length_a   1.000
_cell.length_b   1.000
_cell.length_c   1.000
_cell.angle_alpha   90.00
_cell.angle_beta   90.00
_cell.angle_gamma   90.00
#
_symmetry.space_group_name_H-M   'P 1'
#
loop_
_entity.id
_entity.type
_entity.pdbx_description
1 polymer ?
#
loop_
_entity_poly.entity_id
_entity_poly.type
_entity_poly.pdbx_seq_one_letter_code
_entity_poly.pdbx_strand_id
1 'polypeptide(L)'
;KADVEEIAATIKLGGLANQKAKVIKSLLEQVKLERGKLNLDFLNETPTIEAVNYLKKFRGIGPKTIACTLLFACHKDIFPLDTHIFRVLRRVGLIPEKSSDERAHAILTAIVPNGKFYSLHVNLIRLGKAICRPQNPKCERCPIIDYCDYGQNQV
;
A
#
# COMPACT_ATOMS: atom_id res chain seq x y z
N LYS A 1 -12.50 28.30 5.63
CA LYS A 1 -11.86 27.04 5.17
C LYS A 1 -12.75 26.46 4.09
N ALA A 2 -12.19 25.93 3.00
CA ALA A 2 -12.96 25.42 1.88
C ALA A 2 -13.98 24.34 2.28
N ASP A 3 -15.15 24.33 1.66
CA ASP A 3 -16.19 23.29 1.88
C ASP A 3 -15.88 21.99 1.11
N VAL A 4 -16.75 20.99 1.21
CA VAL A 4 -16.52 19.68 0.58
C VAL A 4 -16.65 19.78 -0.94
N GLU A 5 -17.54 20.63 -1.42
CA GLU A 5 -17.86 20.88 -2.82
C GLU A 5 -16.67 21.54 -3.53
N GLU A 6 -16.06 22.56 -2.93
CA GLU A 6 -14.85 23.23 -3.40
C GLU A 6 -13.67 22.26 -3.46
N ILE A 7 -13.48 21.42 -2.43
CA ILE A 7 -12.45 20.38 -2.44
C ILE A 7 -12.70 19.38 -3.57
N ALA A 8 -13.95 18.91 -3.74
CA ALA A 8 -14.33 17.95 -4.77
C ALA A 8 -14.12 18.52 -6.18
N ALA A 9 -14.48 19.79 -6.40
CA ALA A 9 -14.24 20.49 -7.67
C ALA A 9 -12.75 20.58 -7.97
N THR A 10 -11.93 20.89 -6.97
CA THR A 10 -10.47 21.00 -7.10
C THR A 10 -9.83 19.66 -7.48
N ILE A 11 -10.29 18.54 -6.90
CA ILE A 11 -9.70 17.21 -7.13
C ILE A 11 -10.47 16.37 -8.18
N LYS A 12 -11.34 17.00 -8.97
CA LYS A 12 -12.26 16.33 -9.91
C LYS A 12 -11.56 15.35 -10.86
N LEU A 13 -10.37 15.71 -11.36
CA LEU A 13 -9.59 14.90 -12.30
C LEU A 13 -9.11 13.57 -11.72
N GLY A 14 -9.02 13.45 -10.39
CA GLY A 14 -8.51 12.26 -9.71
C GLY A 14 -9.50 11.11 -9.56
N GLY A 15 -10.76 11.28 -10.00
CA GLY A 15 -11.83 10.29 -9.82
C GLY A 15 -12.27 10.10 -8.36
N LEU A 16 -13.52 9.65 -8.16
CA LEU A 16 -14.15 9.51 -6.83
C LEU A 16 -14.08 10.79 -5.97
N ALA A 17 -14.09 11.97 -6.63
CA ALA A 17 -13.79 13.25 -6.00
C ALA A 17 -14.71 13.56 -4.82
N ASN A 18 -16.02 13.33 -4.96
CA ASN A 18 -17.00 13.57 -3.88
C ASN A 18 -16.71 12.75 -2.63
N GLN A 19 -16.29 11.48 -2.79
CA GLN A 19 -15.96 10.63 -1.66
C GLN A 19 -14.62 11.01 -1.04
N LYS A 20 -13.60 11.28 -1.87
CA LYS A 20 -12.27 11.73 -1.41
C LYS A 20 -12.35 13.06 -0.67
N ALA A 21 -13.13 14.01 -1.16
CA ALA A 21 -13.30 15.32 -0.53
C ALA A 21 -13.85 15.21 0.90
N LYS A 22 -14.88 14.38 1.10
CA LYS A 22 -15.44 14.10 2.44
C LYS A 22 -14.38 13.52 3.37
N VAL A 23 -13.61 12.53 2.90
CA VAL A 23 -12.55 11.88 3.69
C VAL A 23 -11.41 12.84 4.03
N ILE A 24 -10.95 13.64 3.06
CA ILE A 24 -9.89 14.66 3.26
C ILE A 24 -10.35 15.67 4.30
N LYS A 25 -11.56 16.22 4.14
CA LYS A 25 -12.11 17.22 5.06
C LYS A 25 -12.23 16.66 6.48
N SER A 26 -12.86 15.49 6.64
CA SER A 26 -13.04 14.88 7.96
C SER A 26 -11.72 14.55 8.65
N LEU A 27 -10.73 14.06 7.89
CA LEU A 27 -9.39 13.81 8.44
C LEU A 27 -8.74 15.10 8.94
N LEU A 28 -8.74 16.16 8.13
CA LEU A 28 -8.12 17.43 8.51
C LEU A 28 -8.79 18.06 9.74
N GLU A 29 -10.12 17.97 9.83
CA GLU A 29 -10.88 18.46 10.98
C GLU A 29 -10.56 17.65 12.24
N GLN A 30 -10.58 16.33 12.16
CA GLN A 30 -10.26 15.47 13.29
C GLN A 30 -8.81 15.64 13.76
N VAL A 31 -7.84 15.67 12.85
CA VAL A 31 -6.43 15.91 13.19
C VAL A 31 -6.24 17.29 13.85
N LYS A 32 -6.89 18.33 13.31
CA LYS A 32 -6.85 19.68 13.90
C LYS A 32 -7.46 19.70 15.31
N LEU A 33 -8.56 18.98 15.52
CA LEU A 33 -9.25 18.90 16.80
C LEU A 33 -8.39 18.17 17.85
N GLU A 34 -7.82 17.02 17.50
CA GLU A 34 -7.04 16.18 18.42
C GLU A 34 -5.64 16.75 18.74
N ARG A 35 -5.01 17.44 17.78
CA ARG A 35 -3.58 17.80 17.84
C ARG A 35 -3.30 19.29 17.76
N GLY A 36 -4.27 20.11 17.38
CA GLY A 36 -4.09 21.54 17.19
C GLY A 36 -3.25 21.93 15.96
N LYS A 37 -2.66 20.97 15.23
CA LYS A 37 -1.83 21.18 14.03
C LYS A 37 -2.28 20.24 12.90
N LEU A 38 -2.03 20.61 11.64
CA LEU A 38 -2.39 19.81 10.46
C LEU A 38 -1.17 19.01 9.96
N ASN A 39 -0.63 18.15 10.81
CA ASN A 39 0.45 17.23 10.44
C ASN A 39 0.27 15.87 11.12
N LEU A 40 1.00 14.88 10.63
CA LEU A 40 1.02 13.52 11.16
C LEU A 40 2.43 13.11 11.63
N ASP A 41 3.32 14.07 11.86
CA ASP A 41 4.75 13.81 12.11
C ASP A 41 4.99 12.98 13.38
N PHE A 42 4.10 13.07 14.36
CA PHE A 42 4.14 12.26 15.57
C PHE A 42 4.05 10.75 15.27
N LEU A 43 3.52 10.35 14.12
CA LEU A 43 3.50 8.96 13.69
C LEU A 43 4.90 8.41 13.45
N ASN A 44 5.92 9.25 13.19
CA ASN A 44 7.30 8.80 13.00
C ASN A 44 7.81 8.10 14.27
N GLU A 45 7.56 8.68 15.43
CA GLU A 45 7.99 8.16 16.74
C GLU A 45 6.98 7.17 17.37
N THR A 46 5.73 7.16 16.89
CA THR A 46 4.69 6.26 17.40
C THR A 46 4.99 4.80 17.03
N PRO A 47 4.88 3.82 17.95
CA PRO A 47 5.00 2.39 17.61
C PRO A 47 4.08 1.99 16.45
N THR A 48 4.54 1.11 15.56
CA THR A 48 3.84 0.78 14.29
C THR A 48 2.39 0.35 14.51
N ILE A 49 2.13 -0.49 15.51
CA ILE A 49 0.78 -0.99 15.81
C ILE A 49 -0.14 0.15 16.25
N GLU A 50 0.35 1.06 17.09
CA GLU A 50 -0.40 2.23 17.55
C GLU A 50 -0.67 3.21 16.41
N ALA A 51 0.32 3.44 15.54
CA ALA A 51 0.17 4.28 14.36
C ALA A 51 -0.87 3.73 13.37
N VAL A 52 -0.90 2.40 13.19
CA VAL A 52 -1.95 1.71 12.41
C VAL A 52 -3.32 1.93 13.06
N ASN A 53 -3.43 1.72 14.37
CA ASN A 53 -4.69 1.89 15.10
C ASN A 53 -5.19 3.33 15.09
N TYR A 54 -4.28 4.30 15.13
CA TYR A 54 -4.60 5.72 14.96
C TYR A 54 -5.22 5.98 13.59
N LEU A 55 -4.54 5.56 12.51
CA LEU A 55 -5.02 5.81 11.14
C LEU A 55 -6.30 5.05 10.80
N LYS A 56 -6.55 3.88 11.42
CA LYS A 56 -7.81 3.13 11.28
C LYS A 56 -9.05 3.90 11.76
N LYS A 57 -8.89 4.92 12.61
CA LYS A 57 -10.02 5.74 13.10
C LYS A 57 -10.64 6.58 11.99
N PHE A 58 -9.89 6.90 10.94
CA PHE A 58 -10.38 7.73 9.84
C PHE A 58 -11.21 6.92 8.85
N ARG A 59 -12.53 7.12 8.87
CA ARG A 59 -13.45 6.47 7.93
C ARG A 59 -13.05 6.80 6.48
N GLY A 60 -12.90 5.76 5.65
CA GLY A 60 -12.47 5.89 4.25
C GLY A 60 -10.96 5.72 4.03
N ILE A 61 -10.18 5.52 5.10
CA ILE A 61 -8.77 5.13 5.01
C ILE A 61 -8.64 3.63 5.25
N GLY A 62 -8.38 2.88 4.18
CA GLY A 62 -8.23 1.42 4.23
C GLY A 62 -6.82 0.96 4.60
N PRO A 63 -6.63 -0.34 4.93
CA PRO A 63 -5.35 -0.93 5.33
C PRO A 63 -4.19 -0.61 4.38
N LYS A 64 -4.43 -0.66 3.07
CA LYS A 64 -3.42 -0.33 2.05
C LYS A 64 -2.93 1.12 2.15
N THR A 65 -3.84 2.07 2.33
CA THR A 65 -3.48 3.49 2.49
C THR A 65 -2.69 3.70 3.77
N ILE A 66 -3.10 3.07 4.87
CA ILE A 66 -2.40 3.10 6.16
C ILE A 66 -0.96 2.59 5.99
N ALA A 67 -0.79 1.39 5.43
CA ALA A 67 0.52 0.81 5.20
C ALA A 67 1.38 1.68 4.27
N CYS A 68 0.81 2.26 3.21
CA CYS A 68 1.53 3.18 2.33
C CYS A 68 2.01 4.42 3.09
N THR A 69 1.14 5.08 3.86
CA THR A 69 1.52 6.26 4.64
C THR A 69 2.68 5.93 5.59
N LEU A 70 2.55 4.85 6.36
CA LEU A 70 3.56 4.47 7.35
C LEU A 70 4.88 4.00 6.74
N LEU A 71 4.85 3.30 5.60
CA LEU A 71 6.07 2.87 4.91
C LEU A 71 6.78 4.05 4.22
N PHE A 72 6.04 4.85 3.46
CA PHE A 72 6.63 5.88 2.60
C PHE A 72 6.97 7.17 3.33
N ALA A 73 6.12 7.61 4.26
CA ALA A 73 6.31 8.87 4.97
C ALA A 73 6.96 8.68 6.35
N CYS A 74 6.67 7.57 7.04
CA CYS A 74 7.17 7.32 8.39
C CYS A 74 8.31 6.28 8.45
N HIS A 75 8.75 5.77 7.30
CA HIS A 75 9.83 4.77 7.19
C HIS A 75 9.67 3.53 8.07
N LYS A 76 8.42 3.13 8.37
CA LYS A 76 8.14 1.94 9.18
C LYS A 76 8.16 0.69 8.31
N ASP A 77 8.72 -0.39 8.85
CA ASP A 77 8.71 -1.72 8.22
C ASP A 77 7.31 -2.36 8.29
N ILE A 78 6.40 -1.80 7.51
CA ILE A 78 5.06 -2.32 7.25
C ILE A 78 4.89 -2.44 5.74
N PHE A 79 4.40 -3.58 5.26
CA PHE A 79 4.38 -3.86 3.84
C PHE A 79 3.01 -3.57 3.22
N PRO A 80 2.80 -2.57 2.34
CA PRO A 80 1.53 -2.40 1.64
C PRO A 80 1.40 -3.46 0.56
N LEU A 81 0.32 -4.25 0.63
CA LEU A 81 -0.05 -5.21 -0.40
C LEU A 81 -0.92 -4.53 -1.46
N ASP A 82 -0.54 -4.69 -2.72
CA ASP A 82 -1.26 -4.17 -3.90
C ASP A 82 -1.61 -5.34 -4.84
N THR A 83 -2.59 -5.15 -5.71
CA THR A 83 -2.99 -6.15 -6.72
C THR A 83 -1.82 -6.64 -7.59
N HIS A 84 -0.86 -5.78 -7.93
CA HIS A 84 0.33 -6.16 -8.67
C HIS A 84 1.24 -7.06 -7.84
N ILE A 85 1.43 -6.71 -6.56
CA ILE A 85 2.27 -7.46 -5.63
C ILE A 85 1.67 -8.83 -5.37
N PHE A 86 0.36 -8.90 -5.06
CA PHE A 86 -0.33 -10.18 -4.88
C PHE A 86 -0.13 -11.11 -6.07
N ARG A 87 -0.32 -10.60 -7.28
CA ARG A 87 -0.12 -11.41 -8.49
C ARG A 87 1.33 -11.91 -8.61
N VAL A 88 2.31 -11.04 -8.41
CA VAL A 88 3.73 -11.42 -8.49
C VAL A 88 4.05 -12.48 -7.44
N LEU A 89 3.72 -12.24 -6.18
CA LEU A 89 4.05 -13.14 -5.08
C LEU A 89 3.35 -14.51 -5.19
N ARG A 90 2.11 -14.55 -5.69
CA ARG A 90 1.41 -15.81 -5.97
C ARG A 90 2.05 -16.59 -7.11
N ARG A 91 2.41 -15.90 -8.21
CA ARG A 91 3.09 -16.52 -9.37
C ARG A 91 4.48 -17.03 -9.03
N VAL A 92 5.19 -16.35 -8.13
CA VAL A 92 6.48 -16.77 -7.60
C VAL A 92 6.36 -17.97 -6.65
N GLY A 93 5.16 -18.25 -6.12
CA GLY A 93 4.95 -19.31 -5.13
C GLY A 93 5.20 -18.87 -3.67
N LEU A 94 5.51 -17.59 -3.45
CA LEU A 94 5.86 -17.09 -2.11
C LEU A 94 4.66 -16.95 -1.17
N ILE A 95 3.47 -16.72 -1.74
CA ILE A 95 2.21 -16.72 -0.99
C ILE A 95 1.19 -17.66 -1.66
N PRO A 96 0.33 -18.34 -0.87
CA PRO A 96 -0.71 -19.19 -1.43
C PRO A 96 -1.67 -18.42 -2.35
N GLU A 97 -2.18 -19.07 -3.40
CA GLU A 97 -3.07 -18.43 -4.37
C GLU A 97 -4.36 -17.89 -3.73
N LYS A 98 -4.88 -18.58 -2.71
CA LYS A 98 -6.05 -18.19 -1.91
C LYS A 98 -5.68 -17.59 -0.55
N SER A 99 -4.56 -16.87 -0.44
CA SER A 99 -4.16 -16.20 0.80
C SER A 99 -5.05 -15.00 1.11
N SER A 100 -5.49 -14.86 2.37
CA SER A 100 -6.01 -13.58 2.86
C SER A 100 -4.92 -12.52 2.95
N ASP A 101 -5.32 -11.25 3.01
CA ASP A 101 -4.40 -10.12 3.16
C ASP A 101 -3.60 -10.22 4.46
N GLU A 102 -4.25 -10.61 5.57
CA GLU A 102 -3.59 -10.81 6.86
C GLU A 102 -2.52 -11.90 6.78
N ARG A 103 -2.83 -13.02 6.10
CA ARG A 103 -1.88 -14.13 5.95
C ARG A 103 -0.70 -13.71 5.07
N ALA A 104 -0.94 -13.00 3.99
CA ALA A 104 0.12 -12.50 3.12
C ALA A 104 1.02 -11.49 3.85
N HIS A 105 0.44 -10.60 4.67
CA HIS A 105 1.23 -9.71 5.52
C HIS A 105 2.08 -10.48 6.54
N ALA A 106 1.52 -11.48 7.23
CA ALA A 106 2.26 -12.28 8.18
C ALA A 106 3.47 -12.99 7.54
N ILE A 107 3.29 -13.55 6.33
CA ILE A 107 4.38 -14.18 5.57
C ILE A 107 5.46 -13.15 5.25
N LEU A 108 5.09 -12.02 4.64
CA LEU A 108 6.06 -10.99 4.25
C LEU A 108 6.81 -10.41 5.44
N THR A 109 6.13 -10.14 6.55
CA THR A 109 6.78 -9.65 7.78
C THR A 109 7.81 -10.65 8.32
N ALA A 110 7.58 -11.95 8.16
CA ALA A 110 8.50 -12.97 8.64
C ALA A 110 9.74 -13.16 7.74
N ILE A 111 9.64 -12.89 6.44
CA ILE A 111 10.71 -13.19 5.47
C ILE A 111 11.47 -11.96 4.97
N VAL A 112 10.86 -10.78 4.99
CA VAL A 112 11.47 -9.56 4.45
C VAL A 112 12.38 -8.97 5.54
N PRO A 113 13.69 -8.79 5.28
CA PRO A 113 14.57 -8.17 6.25
C PRO A 113 14.13 -6.73 6.57
N ASN A 114 14.32 -6.32 7.83
CA ASN A 114 14.09 -4.94 8.25
C ASN A 114 14.85 -3.96 7.35
N GLY A 115 14.22 -2.82 7.04
CA GLY A 115 14.75 -1.81 6.13
C GLY A 115 14.66 -2.16 4.64
N LYS A 116 14.18 -3.35 4.25
CA LYS A 116 14.01 -3.73 2.84
C LYS A 116 12.59 -3.55 2.31
N PHE A 117 11.61 -3.31 3.18
CA PHE A 117 10.20 -3.20 2.85
C PHE A 117 9.93 -2.17 1.74
N TYR A 118 10.54 -0.98 1.83
CA TYR A 118 10.38 0.08 0.83
C TYR A 118 10.88 -0.36 -0.55
N SER A 119 12.14 -0.82 -0.60
CA SER A 119 12.77 -1.24 -1.85
C SER A 119 12.02 -2.40 -2.50
N LEU A 120 11.59 -3.38 -1.70
CA LEU A 120 10.85 -4.53 -2.19
C LEU A 120 9.47 -4.11 -2.72
N HIS A 121 8.74 -3.26 -1.99
CA HIS A 121 7.44 -2.76 -2.44
C HIS A 121 7.55 -2.05 -3.79
N VAL A 122 8.47 -1.10 -3.94
CA VAL A 122 8.67 -0.35 -5.20
C VAL A 122 9.06 -1.29 -6.35
N ASN A 123 9.97 -2.23 -6.10
CA ASN A 123 10.45 -3.16 -7.12
C ASN A 123 9.36 -4.14 -7.55
N LEU A 124 8.55 -4.67 -6.63
CA LEU A 124 7.44 -5.56 -6.98
C LEU A 124 6.35 -4.84 -7.77
N ILE A 125 6.05 -3.57 -7.45
CA ILE A 125 5.12 -2.75 -8.26
C ILE A 125 5.66 -2.56 -9.68
N ARG A 126 6.94 -2.20 -9.81
CA ARG A 126 7.58 -2.00 -11.13
C ARG A 126 7.57 -3.30 -11.95
N LEU A 127 7.94 -4.41 -11.32
CA LEU A 127 7.93 -5.73 -11.93
C LEU A 127 6.52 -6.13 -12.39
N GLY A 128 5.53 -5.99 -11.51
CA GLY A 128 4.13 -6.32 -11.80
C GLY A 128 3.51 -5.49 -12.91
N LYS A 129 3.91 -4.22 -13.06
CA LYS A 129 3.44 -3.34 -14.15
C LYS A 129 4.16 -3.60 -15.47
N ALA A 130 5.48 -3.72 -15.44
CA ALA A 130 6.27 -3.74 -16.66
C ALA A 130 6.43 -5.13 -17.29
N ILE A 131 6.48 -6.19 -16.46
CA ILE A 131 6.88 -7.55 -16.86
C ILE A 131 5.79 -8.56 -16.49
N CYS A 132 5.49 -8.71 -15.19
CA CYS A 132 4.53 -9.70 -14.68
C CYS A 132 3.08 -9.16 -14.79
N ARG A 133 2.66 -8.90 -16.03
CA ARG A 133 1.34 -8.34 -16.37
C ARG A 133 0.23 -9.38 -16.14
N PRO A 134 -1.03 -8.95 -15.92
CA PRO A 134 -2.15 -9.90 -15.77
C PRO A 134 -2.27 -10.84 -16.96
N GLN A 135 -2.24 -10.29 -18.17
CA GLN A 135 -2.25 -11.01 -19.44
C GLN A 135 -0.89 -10.86 -20.14
N ASN A 136 -0.48 -11.90 -20.87
CA ASN A 136 0.77 -11.95 -21.63
C ASN A 136 1.98 -11.43 -20.82
N PRO A 137 2.28 -12.06 -19.65
CA PRO A 137 3.46 -11.71 -18.87
C PRO A 137 4.72 -11.98 -19.69
N LYS A 138 5.70 -11.10 -19.55
CA LYS A 138 6.96 -11.17 -20.32
C LYS A 138 8.00 -12.00 -19.57
N CYS A 139 7.68 -13.27 -19.34
CA CYS A 139 8.47 -14.19 -18.52
C CYS A 139 9.90 -14.33 -19.06
N GLU A 140 10.08 -14.37 -20.38
CA GLU A 140 11.35 -14.51 -21.09
C GLU A 140 12.42 -13.47 -20.74
N ARG A 141 11.99 -12.32 -20.21
CA ARG A 141 12.87 -11.23 -19.76
C ARG A 141 12.70 -10.89 -18.28
N CYS A 142 12.07 -11.78 -17.52
CA CYS A 142 11.82 -11.57 -16.10
C CYS A 142 13.09 -11.84 -15.29
N PRO A 143 13.59 -10.87 -14.49
CA PRO A 143 14.87 -11.01 -13.79
C PRO A 143 14.83 -12.01 -12.62
N ILE A 144 13.66 -12.56 -12.31
CA ILE A 144 13.45 -13.51 -11.21
C ILE A 144 12.82 -14.82 -11.71
N ILE A 145 12.92 -15.12 -13.00
CA ILE A 145 12.28 -16.32 -13.58
C ILE A 145 12.77 -17.62 -12.93
N ASP A 146 14.06 -17.69 -12.58
CA ASP A 146 14.68 -18.86 -11.93
C ASP A 146 14.08 -19.17 -10.55
N TYR A 147 13.36 -18.21 -9.96
CA TYR A 147 12.69 -18.35 -8.68
C TYR A 147 11.16 -18.33 -8.81
N CYS A 148 10.61 -18.48 -10.02
CA CYS A 148 9.20 -18.25 -10.29
C CYS A 148 8.48 -19.51 -10.78
N ASP A 149 7.70 -20.15 -9.90
CA ASP A 149 6.90 -21.34 -10.22
C ASP A 149 6.04 -21.18 -11.48
N TYR A 150 5.38 -20.02 -11.65
CA TYR A 150 4.57 -19.75 -12.83
C TYR A 150 5.42 -19.56 -14.09
N GLY A 151 6.56 -18.85 -13.97
CA GLY A 151 7.40 -18.50 -15.12
C GLY A 151 8.08 -19.71 -15.73
N GLN A 152 8.54 -20.64 -14.89
CA GLN A 152 9.21 -21.87 -15.31
C GLN A 152 8.26 -22.83 -16.05
N ASN A 153 6.95 -22.77 -15.79
CA ASN A 153 5.94 -23.57 -16.48
C ASN A 153 5.44 -22.92 -17.80
N GLN A 154 5.93 -21.73 -18.15
CA GLN A 154 5.50 -20.98 -19.34
C GLN A 154 6.59 -20.90 -20.43
N VAL A 155 7.81 -21.36 -20.13
CA VAL A 155 8.96 -21.40 -21.05
C VAL A 155 9.21 -22.83 -21.49
#